data_AF-A0A957HZV5-F1
#
_entry.id   AF-A0A957HZV5-F1
#
_cell.length_a   1.000
_cell.length_b   1.000
_cell.length_c   1.000
_cell.angle_alpha   90.00
_cell.angle_beta   90.00
_cell.angle_gamma   90.00
#
_symmetry.space_group_name_H-M   'P 1'
#
loop_
_entity.id
_entity.type
_entity.pdbx_description
1 polymer ?
#
loop_
_entity_poly.entity_id
_entity_poly.type
_entity_poly.pdbx_seq_one_letter_code
_entity_poly.pdbx_strand_id
1 'polypeptide(L)'
;MAANTRRNAVYLDVFGLFLAGFNNTILALLVAVFVHGPGTTASQPDLLQRAIWIAEHASRWKAGWIFWFAPTLSFSWSYYALGRHLNGAKQWRNLAIGVAVIAAAVDVVGVLLNFTVLPELAQQLAGTVPSPDPTLRVVFLSVEKMANNLTNIGGFGLYSLAGILLLPSAFATMDLPRPLAWLG
;
A
#
# COMPACT_ATOMS: atom_id res chain seq x y z
N MET A 1 -0.25 36.30 12.14
CA MET A 1 0.53 35.24 11.47
C MET A 1 0.14 33.82 11.90
N ALA A 2 0.08 33.49 13.19
CA ALA A 2 -0.19 32.12 13.68
C ALA A 2 -1.53 31.49 13.22
N ALA A 3 -2.60 32.29 13.06
CA ALA A 3 -3.90 31.79 12.62
C ALA A 3 -3.90 31.28 11.16
N ASN A 4 -3.17 31.95 10.25
CA ASN A 4 -3.04 31.52 8.85
C ASN A 4 -2.25 30.20 8.74
N THR A 5 -1.18 30.04 9.54
CA THR A 5 -0.39 28.81 9.56
C THR A 5 -1.22 27.60 10.01
N ARG A 6 -2.05 27.77 11.06
CA ARG A 6 -2.92 26.69 11.55
C ARG A 6 -3.98 26.29 10.52
N ARG A 7 -4.60 27.27 9.84
CA ARG A 7 -5.59 27.03 8.78
C ARG A 7 -4.98 26.27 7.58
N ASN A 8 -3.80 26.68 7.12
CA ASN A 8 -3.11 26.02 6.01
C ASN A 8 -2.76 24.56 6.35
N ALA A 9 -2.34 24.28 7.58
CA ALA A 9 -2.03 22.93 8.02
C ALA A 9 -3.26 22.02 8.02
N VAL A 10 -4.44 22.52 8.39
CA VAL A 10 -5.69 21.75 8.33
C VAL A 10 -6.08 21.44 6.89
N TYR A 11 -5.97 22.41 5.96
CA TYR A 11 -6.25 22.16 4.55
C TYR A 11 -5.34 21.10 3.95
N LEU A 12 -4.05 21.12 4.29
CA LEU A 12 -3.11 20.11 3.84
C LEU A 12 -3.49 18.70 4.32
N ASP A 13 -3.95 18.57 5.56
CA ASP A 13 -4.39 17.28 6.09
C ASP A 13 -5.65 16.76 5.42
N VAL A 14 -6.65 17.64 5.25
CA VAL A 14 -7.89 17.29 4.55
C VAL A 14 -7.59 16.85 3.12
N PHE A 15 -6.71 17.58 2.44
CA PHE A 15 -6.26 17.22 1.10
C PHE A 15 -5.52 15.87 1.09
N GLY A 16 -4.63 15.62 2.05
CA GLY A 16 -3.93 14.35 2.19
C GLY A 16 -4.87 13.17 2.44
N LEU A 17 -5.88 13.34 3.29
CA LEU A 17 -6.92 12.34 3.55
C LEU A 17 -7.76 12.06 2.30
N PHE A 18 -8.16 13.11 1.59
CA PHE A 18 -8.86 12.99 0.32
C PHE A 18 -8.02 12.22 -0.69
N LEU A 19 -6.74 12.56 -0.85
CA LEU A 19 -5.83 11.86 -1.75
C LEU A 19 -5.65 10.39 -1.36
N ALA A 20 -5.54 10.07 -0.07
CA ALA A 20 -5.43 8.68 0.38
C ALA A 20 -6.66 7.85 -0.03
N GLY A 21 -7.86 8.38 0.20
CA GLY A 21 -9.10 7.73 -0.25
C GLY A 21 -9.19 7.64 -1.77
N PHE A 22 -8.93 8.74 -2.48
CA PHE A 22 -9.02 8.79 -3.94
C PHE A 22 -8.02 7.84 -4.62
N ASN A 23 -6.76 7.86 -4.18
CA ASN A 23 -5.70 7.00 -4.71
C ASN A 23 -6.03 5.53 -4.46
N ASN A 24 -6.42 5.17 -3.25
CA ASN A 24 -6.63 3.77 -2.89
C ASN A 24 -7.94 3.18 -3.43
N THR A 25 -9.01 3.97 -3.55
CA THR A 25 -10.31 3.44 -3.97
C THR A 25 -10.53 3.53 -5.47
N ILE A 26 -10.10 4.62 -6.11
CA ILE A 26 -10.40 4.88 -7.52
C ILE A 26 -9.19 4.57 -8.38
N LEU A 27 -8.06 5.25 -8.13
CA LEU A 27 -6.89 5.14 -9.00
C LEU A 27 -6.24 3.76 -8.92
N ALA A 28 -6.17 3.16 -7.73
CA ALA A 28 -5.65 1.81 -7.54
C ALA A 28 -6.42 0.77 -8.35
N LEU A 29 -7.75 0.89 -8.43
CA LEU A 29 -8.59 0.01 -9.25
C LEU A 29 -8.29 0.21 -10.74
N LEU A 30 -8.15 1.46 -11.18
CA LEU A 30 -7.78 1.76 -12.56
C LEU A 30 -6.40 1.21 -12.92
N VAL A 31 -5.42 1.33 -12.02
CA VAL A 31 -4.08 0.77 -12.23
C VAL A 31 -4.10 -0.76 -12.25
N ALA A 32 -4.83 -1.38 -11.32
CA ALA A 32 -5.03 -2.83 -11.31
C ALA A 32 -5.62 -3.32 -12.63
N VAL A 33 -6.73 -2.72 -13.10
CA VAL A 33 -7.43 -3.19 -14.30
C VAL A 33 -6.70 -2.81 -15.59
N PHE A 34 -6.30 -1.56 -15.73
CA PHE A 34 -5.81 -1.00 -16.99
C PHE A 34 -4.28 -0.92 -17.08
N VAL A 35 -3.52 -1.17 -16.03
CA VAL A 35 -2.05 -1.16 -16.09
C VAL A 35 -1.52 -2.58 -15.87
N HIS A 36 -1.98 -3.26 -14.82
CA HIS A 36 -1.54 -4.63 -14.53
C HIS A 36 -2.33 -5.71 -15.29
N GLY A 37 -3.55 -5.43 -15.76
CA GLY A 37 -4.29 -6.28 -16.70
C GLY A 37 -4.49 -7.74 -16.22
N PRO A 38 -4.33 -8.77 -17.07
CA PRO A 38 -4.44 -10.17 -16.66
C PRO A 38 -3.25 -10.65 -15.80
N GLY A 39 -2.16 -9.88 -15.73
CA GLY A 39 -1.04 -10.09 -14.82
C GLY A 39 -1.31 -9.59 -13.38
N THR A 40 -2.52 -9.20 -13.03
CA THR A 40 -2.80 -8.57 -11.72
C THR A 40 -3.12 -9.56 -10.61
N THR A 41 -3.82 -10.66 -10.93
CA THR A 41 -4.21 -11.65 -9.93
C THR A 41 -3.01 -12.46 -9.50
N ALA A 42 -2.52 -12.22 -8.29
CA ALA A 42 -1.53 -13.08 -7.62
C ALA A 42 -2.05 -14.54 -7.48
N SER A 43 -3.35 -14.75 -7.64
CA SER A 43 -4.01 -16.05 -7.71
C SER A 43 -4.08 -16.65 -9.12
N GLN A 44 -3.33 -16.13 -10.11
CA GLN A 44 -3.30 -16.73 -11.45
C GLN A 44 -2.71 -18.15 -11.36
N PRO A 45 -3.49 -19.21 -11.66
CA PRO A 45 -3.01 -20.59 -11.50
C PRO A 45 -1.89 -20.94 -12.47
N ASP A 46 -1.81 -20.26 -13.62
CA ASP A 46 -0.70 -20.40 -14.56
C ASP A 46 0.39 -19.34 -14.31
N LEU A 47 1.41 -19.74 -13.54
CA LEU A 47 2.59 -18.93 -13.25
C LEU A 47 3.39 -18.57 -14.50
N LEU A 48 3.41 -19.46 -15.51
CA LEU A 48 4.16 -19.22 -16.73
C LEU A 48 3.47 -18.16 -17.58
N GLN A 49 2.15 -18.24 -17.71
CA GLN A 49 1.36 -17.21 -18.37
C GLN A 49 1.57 -15.83 -17.73
N ARG A 50 1.58 -15.77 -16.39
CA ARG A 50 1.84 -14.53 -15.65
C ARG A 50 3.25 -14.00 -15.91
N ALA A 51 4.27 -14.85 -15.85
CA ALA A 51 5.66 -14.47 -16.12
C ALA A 51 5.84 -13.96 -17.55
N ILE A 52 5.27 -14.64 -18.55
CA ILE A 52 5.29 -14.19 -19.95
C ILE A 52 4.65 -12.80 -20.07
N TRP A 53 3.48 -12.60 -19.47
CA TRP A 53 2.80 -11.31 -19.53
C TRP A 53 3.65 -10.18 -18.91
N ILE A 54 4.24 -10.40 -17.74
CA ILE A 54 5.11 -9.42 -17.08
C ILE A 54 6.34 -9.13 -17.94
N ALA A 55 6.96 -10.15 -18.54
CA ALA A 55 8.12 -10.00 -19.42
C ALA A 55 7.79 -9.15 -20.66
N GLU A 56 6.66 -9.43 -21.31
CA GLU A 56 6.19 -8.68 -22.50
C GLU A 56 5.76 -7.24 -22.18
N HIS A 57 5.33 -6.97 -20.95
CA HIS A 57 4.78 -5.69 -20.52
C HIS A 57 5.57 -5.03 -19.38
N ALA A 58 6.88 -5.29 -19.30
CA ALA A 58 7.70 -4.88 -18.16
C ALA A 58 7.64 -3.37 -17.85
N SER A 59 7.61 -2.51 -18.87
CA SER A 59 7.50 -1.05 -18.70
C SER A 59 6.16 -0.64 -18.08
N ARG A 60 5.06 -1.23 -18.56
CA ARG A 60 3.71 -1.02 -18.05
C ARG A 60 3.59 -1.51 -16.61
N TRP A 61 4.13 -2.70 -16.32
CA TRP A 61 4.21 -3.26 -14.98
C TRP A 61 4.99 -2.34 -14.02
N LYS A 62 6.18 -1.90 -14.43
CA LYS A 62 7.03 -0.97 -13.67
C LYS A 62 6.29 0.35 -13.37
N ALA A 63 5.61 0.93 -14.36
CA ALA A 63 4.82 2.15 -14.18
C ALA A 63 3.66 1.93 -13.20
N GLY A 64 2.97 0.79 -13.28
CA GLY A 64 1.90 0.44 -12.35
C GLY A 64 2.39 0.29 -10.90
N TRP A 65 3.57 -0.27 -10.68
CA TRP A 65 4.17 -0.37 -9.34
C TRP A 65 4.73 0.95 -8.81
N ILE A 66 5.26 1.83 -9.65
CA ILE A 66 5.64 3.20 -9.23
C ILE A 66 4.42 3.95 -8.68
N PHE A 67 3.25 3.79 -9.29
CA PHE A 67 2.03 4.44 -8.82
C PHE A 67 1.75 4.14 -7.34
N TRP A 68 2.04 2.91 -6.87
CA TRP A 68 1.75 2.48 -5.50
C TRP A 68 2.53 3.21 -4.41
N PHE A 69 3.60 3.93 -4.73
CA PHE A 69 4.23 4.83 -3.76
C PHE A 69 3.28 5.93 -3.28
N ALA A 70 2.42 6.45 -4.16
CA ALA A 70 1.48 7.50 -3.82
C ALA A 70 0.44 7.08 -2.75
N PRO A 71 -0.33 5.98 -2.91
CA PRO A 71 -1.23 5.50 -1.88
C PRO A 71 -0.48 5.16 -0.57
N THR A 72 0.66 4.47 -0.63
CA THR A 72 1.44 4.11 0.58
C THR A 72 1.84 5.34 1.39
N LEU A 73 2.41 6.36 0.75
CA LEU A 73 2.80 7.59 1.45
C LEU A 73 1.58 8.38 1.95
N SER A 74 0.50 8.43 1.16
CA SER A 74 -0.74 9.11 1.56
C SER A 74 -1.43 8.43 2.75
N PHE A 75 -1.33 7.09 2.88
CA PHE A 75 -1.81 6.38 4.06
C PHE A 75 -1.01 6.77 5.30
N SER A 76 0.32 6.66 5.25
CA SER A 76 1.18 7.07 6.36
C SER A 76 0.93 8.52 6.79
N TRP A 77 0.81 9.43 5.82
CA TRP A 77 0.43 10.82 6.06
C TRP A 77 -0.94 10.93 6.73
N SER A 78 -1.92 10.15 6.28
CA SER A 78 -3.27 10.15 6.87
C SER A 78 -3.23 9.80 8.35
N TYR A 79 -2.48 8.77 8.76
CA TYR A 79 -2.32 8.43 10.18
C TYR A 79 -1.66 9.54 10.99
N TYR A 80 -0.64 10.19 10.43
CA TYR A 80 0.00 11.35 11.04
C TYR A 80 -0.99 12.53 11.21
N ALA A 81 -1.70 12.86 10.14
CA ALA A 81 -2.69 13.93 10.07
C ALA A 81 -3.87 13.70 11.01
N LEU A 82 -4.43 12.49 11.03
CA LEU A 82 -5.46 12.08 11.97
C LEU A 82 -4.95 12.22 13.41
N GLY A 83 -3.81 11.60 13.72
CA GLY A 83 -3.24 11.60 15.06
C GLY A 83 -3.13 13.01 15.64
N ARG A 84 -2.55 13.97 14.92
CA ARG A 84 -2.34 15.34 15.43
C ARG A 84 -3.64 16.10 15.76
N HIS A 85 -4.79 15.66 15.25
CA HIS A 85 -6.11 16.24 15.55
C HIS A 85 -6.91 15.45 16.60
N LEU A 86 -6.46 14.28 17.03
CA LEU A 86 -7.13 13.50 18.08
C LEU A 86 -6.68 13.94 19.48
N ASN A 87 -7.67 14.05 20.36
CA ASN A 87 -7.51 14.19 21.81
C ASN A 87 -7.29 12.80 22.46
N GLY A 88 -6.77 12.77 23.69
CA GLY A 88 -6.54 11.53 24.44
C GLY A 88 -5.07 11.22 24.73
N ALA A 89 -4.80 10.00 25.19
CA ALA A 89 -3.48 9.58 25.67
C ALA A 89 -2.44 9.61 24.54
N LYS A 90 -1.50 10.56 24.64
CA LYS A 90 -0.44 10.83 23.64
C LYS A 90 0.35 9.57 23.21
N GLN A 91 0.47 8.57 24.09
CA GLN A 91 1.22 7.34 23.84
C GLN A 91 0.60 6.49 22.73
N TRP A 92 -0.72 6.24 22.75
CA TRP A 92 -1.40 5.41 21.75
C TRP A 92 -1.35 6.02 20.36
N ARG A 93 -1.55 7.33 20.28
CA ARG A 93 -1.40 8.09 19.03
C ARG A 93 0.01 7.94 18.45
N ASN A 94 1.04 8.18 19.26
CA ASN A 94 2.42 8.12 18.78
C ASN A 94 2.79 6.71 18.33
N LEU A 95 2.29 5.68 19.05
CA LEU A 95 2.46 4.29 18.65
C LEU A 95 1.77 4.02 17.32
N ALA A 96 0.52 4.47 17.12
CA ALA A 96 -0.20 4.29 15.86
C ALA A 96 0.52 4.94 14.68
N ILE A 97 1.04 6.16 14.85
CA ILE A 97 1.85 6.84 13.82
C ILE A 97 3.12 6.03 13.52
N GLY A 98 3.82 5.56 14.55
CA GLY A 98 5.02 4.71 14.38
C GLY A 98 4.71 3.43 13.61
N VAL A 99 3.62 2.74 13.95
CA VAL A 99 3.16 1.53 13.25
C VAL A 99 2.81 1.85 11.79
N ALA A 100 2.15 2.97 11.50
CA ALA A 100 1.84 3.38 10.12
C ALA A 100 3.10 3.69 9.29
N VAL A 101 4.15 4.27 9.91
CA VAL A 101 5.44 4.48 9.24
C VAL A 101 6.14 3.15 8.94
N ILE A 102 6.11 2.21 9.88
CA ILE A 102 6.65 0.86 9.66
C ILE A 102 5.86 0.14 8.56
N ALA A 103 4.53 0.25 8.57
CA ALA A 103 3.66 -0.29 7.52
C ALA A 103 4.06 0.24 6.14
N ALA A 104 4.27 1.55 6.02
CA ALA A 104 4.74 2.17 4.79
C ALA A 104 6.09 1.65 4.33
N ALA A 105 7.04 1.47 5.26
CA ALA A 105 8.36 0.93 4.93
C ALA A 105 8.29 -0.51 4.41
N VAL A 106 7.52 -1.38 5.08
CA VAL A 106 7.30 -2.77 4.67
C VAL A 106 6.63 -2.84 3.29
N ASP A 107 5.61 -2.01 3.08
CA ASP A 107 4.88 -1.92 1.82
C ASP A 107 5.79 -1.43 0.67
N VAL A 108 6.61 -0.40 0.90
CA VAL A 108 7.61 0.09 -0.07
C VAL A 108 8.60 -1.01 -0.48
N VAL A 109 9.05 -1.86 0.45
CA VAL A 109 9.93 -3.00 0.08
C VAL A 109 9.19 -3.97 -0.85
N GLY A 110 7.93 -4.27 -0.57
CA GLY A 110 7.10 -5.09 -1.46
C GLY A 110 6.88 -4.46 -2.84
N VAL A 111 6.63 -3.15 -2.89
CA VAL A 111 6.53 -2.38 -4.15
C VAL A 111 7.84 -2.44 -4.93
N LEU A 112 9.00 -2.28 -4.26
CA LEU A 112 10.31 -2.37 -4.90
C LEU A 112 10.57 -3.77 -5.49
N LEU A 113 10.23 -4.85 -4.78
CA LEU A 113 10.36 -6.20 -5.33
C LEU A 113 9.54 -6.40 -6.61
N ASN A 114 8.30 -5.91 -6.61
CA ASN A 114 7.47 -5.95 -7.80
C ASN A 114 8.04 -5.06 -8.92
N PHE A 115 8.59 -3.89 -8.59
CA PHE A 115 9.11 -2.95 -9.56
C PHE A 115 10.44 -3.40 -10.19
N THR A 116 11.39 -3.89 -9.40
CA THR A 116 12.76 -4.18 -9.85
C THR A 116 13.03 -5.66 -10.09
N VAL A 117 12.58 -6.55 -9.20
CA VAL A 117 13.02 -7.95 -9.19
C VAL A 117 12.13 -8.82 -10.07
N LEU A 118 10.80 -8.71 -9.92
CA LEU A 118 9.87 -9.58 -10.66
C LEU A 118 9.97 -9.46 -12.19
N PRO A 119 10.16 -8.27 -12.79
CA PRO A 119 10.30 -8.16 -14.25
C PRO A 119 11.51 -8.91 -14.79
N GLU A 120 12.64 -8.86 -14.07
CA GLU A 120 13.88 -9.54 -14.48
C GLU A 120 13.72 -11.07 -14.36
N LEU A 121 13.15 -11.55 -13.24
CA LEU A 121 12.86 -12.97 -13.07
C LEU A 121 11.83 -13.47 -14.08
N ALA A 122 10.82 -12.67 -14.39
CA ALA A 122 9.82 -12.97 -15.42
C ALA A 122 10.46 -13.13 -16.80
N GLN A 123 11.36 -12.21 -17.17
CA GLN A 123 12.07 -12.25 -18.44
C GLN A 123 12.96 -13.49 -18.56
N GLN A 124 13.69 -13.83 -17.51
CA GLN A 124 14.49 -15.07 -17.48
C GLN A 124 13.60 -16.31 -17.60
N LEU A 125 12.50 -16.36 -16.85
CA LEU A 125 11.60 -17.51 -16.85
C LEU A 125 10.91 -17.69 -18.20
N ALA A 126 10.49 -16.60 -18.85
CA ALA A 126 9.94 -16.63 -20.21
C ALA A 126 10.97 -17.14 -21.24
N GLY A 127 12.26 -16.84 -21.06
CA GLY A 127 13.34 -17.38 -21.89
C GLY A 127 13.52 -18.90 -21.78
N THR A 128 13.06 -19.51 -20.68
CA THR A 128 13.13 -20.96 -20.47
C THR A 128 11.92 -21.74 -21.00
N VAL A 129 10.96 -21.09 -21.67
CA VAL A 129 9.78 -21.79 -22.24
C VAL A 129 10.15 -23.01 -23.11
N PRO A 130 11.19 -22.97 -23.96
CA PRO A 130 11.59 -24.15 -24.74
C PRO A 130 12.18 -25.30 -23.91
N SER A 131 12.74 -24.99 -22.73
CA SER A 131 13.36 -25.95 -21.82
C SER A 131 13.18 -25.47 -20.37
N PRO A 132 12.05 -25.83 -19.72
CA PRO A 132 11.66 -25.24 -18.45
C PRO A 132 12.68 -25.46 -17.33
N ASP A 133 13.09 -24.37 -16.66
CA ASP A 133 13.94 -24.43 -15.47
C ASP A 133 13.06 -24.48 -14.19
N PRO A 134 13.00 -25.62 -13.49
CA PRO A 134 12.19 -25.76 -12.28
C PRO A 134 12.69 -24.88 -11.13
N THR A 135 14.00 -24.62 -11.03
CA THR A 135 14.58 -23.78 -9.99
C THR A 135 14.15 -22.33 -10.19
N LEU A 136 14.25 -21.82 -11.41
CA LEU A 136 13.84 -20.45 -11.73
C LEU A 136 12.35 -20.23 -11.49
N ARG A 137 11.50 -21.22 -11.78
CA ARG A 137 10.07 -21.19 -11.46
C ARG A 137 9.80 -21.08 -9.96
N VAL A 138 10.54 -21.83 -9.13
CA VAL A 138 10.42 -21.76 -7.66
C VAL A 138 10.87 -20.40 -7.14
N VAL A 139 11.97 -19.86 -7.66
CA VAL A 139 12.49 -18.54 -7.29
C VAL A 139 11.47 -17.45 -7.63
N PHE A 140 10.94 -17.43 -8.86
CA PHE A 140 9.90 -16.49 -9.28
C PHE A 140 8.69 -16.53 -8.36
N LEU A 141 8.14 -17.73 -8.10
CA LEU A 141 7.00 -17.91 -7.21
C LEU A 141 7.28 -17.43 -5.77
N SER A 142 8.49 -17.69 -5.28
CA SER A 142 8.89 -17.32 -3.91
C SER A 142 8.98 -15.81 -3.75
N VAL A 143 9.58 -15.13 -4.73
CA VAL A 143 9.67 -13.67 -4.74
C VAL A 143 8.29 -13.04 -4.91
N GLU A 144 7.44 -13.60 -5.76
CA GLU A 144 6.06 -13.12 -5.92
C GLU A 144 5.27 -13.21 -4.61
N LYS A 145 5.32 -14.38 -3.94
CA LYS A 145 4.69 -14.56 -2.63
C LYS A 145 5.24 -13.60 -1.58
N MET A 146 6.55 -13.37 -1.58
CA MET A 146 7.19 -12.42 -0.68
C MET A 146 6.68 -11.00 -0.92
N ALA A 147 6.64 -10.55 -2.18
CA ALA A 147 6.14 -9.24 -2.54
C ALA A 147 4.67 -9.07 -2.09
N ASN A 148 3.82 -10.06 -2.38
CA ASN A 148 2.42 -10.07 -1.95
C ASN A 148 2.27 -10.04 -0.42
N ASN A 149 3.06 -10.83 0.30
CA ASN A 149 3.01 -10.88 1.76
C ASN A 149 3.47 -9.56 2.37
N LEU A 150 4.45 -8.87 1.78
CA LEU A 150 4.90 -7.57 2.25
C LEU A 150 3.84 -6.49 2.05
N THR A 151 3.22 -6.41 0.87
CA THR A 151 2.22 -5.35 0.58
C THR A 151 0.85 -5.67 1.20
N ASN A 152 0.28 -6.82 0.83
CA ASN A 152 -1.13 -7.13 1.07
C ASN A 152 -1.41 -7.68 2.47
N ILE A 153 -0.41 -8.28 3.12
CA ILE A 153 -0.55 -8.84 4.47
C ILE A 153 0.19 -7.97 5.49
N GLY A 154 1.48 -7.75 5.29
CA GLY A 154 2.34 -6.99 6.19
C GLY A 154 1.93 -5.51 6.24
N GLY A 155 2.02 -4.80 5.13
CA GLY A 155 1.67 -3.39 5.00
C GLY A 155 0.24 -3.12 5.44
N PHE A 156 -0.75 -3.72 4.78
CA PHE A 156 -2.16 -3.52 5.14
C PHE A 156 -2.53 -4.01 6.54
N GLY A 157 -1.94 -5.12 7.01
CA GLY A 157 -2.15 -5.59 8.37
C GLY A 157 -1.65 -4.60 9.42
N LEU A 158 -0.46 -4.02 9.20
CA LEU A 158 0.09 -3.00 10.08
C LEU A 158 -0.70 -1.68 10.01
N TYR A 159 -1.15 -1.25 8.83
CA TYR A 159 -2.07 -0.11 8.72
C TYR A 159 -3.37 -0.35 9.50
N SER A 160 -3.95 -1.55 9.38
CA SER A 160 -5.15 -1.92 10.13
C SER A 160 -4.91 -1.84 11.64
N LEU A 161 -3.77 -2.36 12.11
CA LEU A 161 -3.35 -2.25 13.51
C LEU A 161 -3.18 -0.79 13.94
N ALA A 162 -2.54 0.06 13.13
CA ALA A 162 -2.44 1.49 13.40
C ALA A 162 -3.83 2.14 13.53
N GLY A 163 -4.79 1.71 12.70
CA GLY A 163 -6.19 2.15 12.78
C GLY A 163 -6.84 1.82 14.12
N ILE A 164 -6.70 0.57 14.55
CA ILE A 164 -7.20 0.09 15.84
C ILE A 164 -6.58 0.89 17.00
N LEU A 165 -5.27 1.16 16.94
CA LEU A 165 -4.57 1.92 17.97
C LEU A 165 -5.02 3.40 18.05
N LEU A 166 -5.58 3.95 16.97
CA LEU A 166 -6.17 5.30 17.00
C LEU A 166 -7.58 5.34 17.59
N LEU A 167 -8.32 4.23 17.62
CA LEU A 167 -9.72 4.19 18.06
C LEU A 167 -9.94 4.80 19.45
N PRO A 168 -9.13 4.50 20.49
CA PRO A 168 -9.34 5.11 21.81
C PRO A 168 -9.22 6.64 21.80
N SER A 169 -8.30 7.18 20.99
CA SER A 169 -8.12 8.63 20.85
C SER A 169 -9.26 9.25 20.02
N ALA A 170 -9.76 8.53 19.01
CA ALA A 170 -10.94 8.94 18.26
C ALA A 170 -12.18 9.04 19.16
N PHE A 171 -12.46 8.02 19.97
CA PHE A 171 -13.58 8.02 20.91
C PHE A 171 -13.45 9.08 22.01
N ALA A 172 -12.23 9.44 22.42
CA ALA A 172 -11.98 10.49 23.39
C ALA A 172 -12.13 11.92 22.83
N THR A 173 -12.26 12.09 21.50
CA THR A 173 -12.32 13.40 20.85
C THR A 173 -13.78 13.82 20.66
N MET A 174 -14.26 14.74 21.51
CA MET A 174 -15.69 15.13 21.55
C MET A 174 -16.23 15.77 20.26
N ASP A 175 -15.35 16.36 19.46
CA ASP A 175 -15.68 17.09 18.23
C ASP A 175 -15.78 16.17 16.99
N LEU A 176 -15.47 14.88 17.12
CA LEU A 176 -15.65 13.93 16.04
C LEU A 176 -17.13 13.56 15.86
N PRO A 177 -17.61 13.39 14.61
CA PRO A 177 -18.96 12.91 14.35
C PRO A 177 -19.21 11.58 15.09
N ARG A 178 -20.21 11.57 15.97
CA ARG A 178 -20.54 10.44 16.85
C ARG A 178 -21.28 9.24 16.23
N PRO A 179 -21.58 9.09 14.91
CA PRO A 179 -22.15 7.85 14.41
C PRO A 179 -21.31 6.60 14.76
N LEU A 180 -19.98 6.76 14.91
CA LEU A 180 -19.09 5.67 15.31
C LEU A 180 -19.11 5.37 16.82
N ALA A 181 -19.57 6.29 17.66
CA ALA A 181 -19.59 6.13 19.12
C ALA A 181 -20.54 5.01 19.61
N TRP A 182 -21.45 4.54 18.76
CA TRP A 182 -22.38 3.44 19.05
C TRP A 182 -21.77 2.04 18.88
N LEU A 183 -20.54 1.93 18.35
CA LEU A 183 -19.83 0.66 18.15
C LEU A 183 -18.87 0.30 19.30
N GLY A 184 -18.81 1.12 20.35
CA GLY A 184 -17.97 0.93 21.54
C GLY A 184 -18.80 0.74 22.80
#